data_AF-A0A9D1XS71-F1
#
_entry.id   AF-A0A9D1XS71-F1
#
_cell.length_a   1.000
_cell.length_b   1.000
_cell.length_c   1.000
_cell.angle_alpha   90.00
_cell.angle_beta   90.00
_cell.angle_gamma   90.00
#
_symmetry.space_group_name_H-M   'P 1'
#
loop_
_entity.id
_entity.type
_entity.pdbx_description
1 polymer ?
#
loop_
_entity_poly.entity_id
_entity_poly.type
_entity_poly.pdbx_seq_one_letter_code
_entity_poly.pdbx_strand_id
1 'polypeptide(L)'
;MRTSLIFSLIGISLLCFLLSCGLAACSSHDCYPEAMRQAMCCLEERPDSALYYLSSLDFAIGKEAEETQMYHALLKLRAEDKLYIDQTSDSLIARIVAYYDRHGDADKRL
;
A
#
# COMPACT_ATOMS: atom_id res chain seq x y z
N MET A 1 -15.59 -41.91 -27.11
CA MET A 1 -15.47 -41.70 -25.64
C MET A 1 -14.15 -41.03 -25.22
N ARG A 2 -12.97 -41.40 -25.77
CA ARG A 2 -11.67 -40.82 -25.37
C ARG A 2 -11.42 -39.39 -25.87
N THR A 3 -11.94 -39.03 -27.04
CA THR A 3 -11.80 -37.68 -27.63
C THR A 3 -12.63 -36.63 -26.89
N SER A 4 -13.84 -36.98 -26.44
CA SER A 4 -14.73 -36.10 -25.68
C SER A 4 -14.13 -35.65 -24.33
N LEU A 5 -13.34 -36.51 -23.69
CA LEU A 5 -12.64 -36.17 -22.44
C LEU A 5 -11.50 -35.17 -22.67
N ILE A 6 -10.80 -35.26 -23.81
CA ILE A 6 -9.70 -34.35 -24.15
C ILE A 6 -10.24 -32.94 -24.43
N PHE A 7 -11.36 -32.82 -25.16
CA PHE A 7 -12.01 -31.51 -25.38
C PHE A 7 -12.52 -30.88 -24.07
N SER A 8 -13.03 -31.71 -23.16
CA SER A 8 -13.45 -31.24 -21.83
C SER A 8 -12.26 -30.75 -20.98
N LEU A 9 -11.12 -31.46 -21.00
CA LEU A 9 -9.92 -31.06 -20.26
C LEU A 9 -9.26 -29.79 -20.83
N ILE A 10 -9.25 -29.62 -22.16
CA ILE A 10 -8.77 -28.40 -22.82
C ILE A 10 -9.66 -27.21 -22.44
N GLY A 11 -10.99 -27.40 -22.42
CA GLY A 11 -11.95 -26.38 -22.00
C GLY A 11 -11.76 -25.96 -20.55
N ILE A 12 -11.53 -26.92 -19.64
CA ILE A 12 -11.26 -26.64 -18.21
C ILE A 12 -9.91 -25.91 -18.05
N SER A 13 -8.87 -26.32 -18.78
CA SER A 13 -7.56 -25.66 -18.77
C SER A 13 -7.64 -24.20 -19.24
N LEU A 14 -8.36 -23.94 -20.34
CA LEU A 14 -8.60 -22.58 -20.85
C LEU A 14 -9.42 -21.74 -19.86
N LEU A 15 -10.42 -22.33 -19.20
CA LEU A 15 -11.21 -21.67 -18.16
C LEU A 15 -10.35 -21.30 -16.94
N CYS A 16 -9.48 -22.20 -16.48
CA CYS A 16 -8.54 -21.93 -15.38
C CYS A 16 -7.52 -20.83 -15.74
N PHE A 17 -7.01 -20.82 -16.98
CA PHE A 17 -6.10 -19.77 -17.46
C PHE A 17 -6.78 -18.40 -17.51
N LEU A 18 -8.03 -18.33 -18.00
CA LEU A 18 -8.85 -17.12 -18.00
C LEU A 18 -9.18 -16.64 -16.58
N LEU A 19 -9.48 -17.55 -15.65
CA LEU A 19 -9.66 -17.23 -14.24
C LEU A 19 -8.38 -16.68 -13.59
N SER A 20 -7.21 -17.23 -13.92
CA SER A 20 -5.92 -16.71 -13.41
C SER A 20 -5.54 -15.34 -13.95
N CYS A 21 -5.89 -15.03 -15.22
CA CYS A 21 -5.67 -13.69 -15.79
C CYS A 21 -6.65 -12.64 -15.24
N GLY A 22 -7.86 -13.04 -14.83
CA GLY A 22 -8.86 -12.13 -14.26
C GLY A 22 -8.50 -11.60 -12.86
N LEU A 23 -7.55 -12.22 -12.17
CA LEU A 23 -7.09 -11.82 -10.83
C LEU A 23 -5.88 -10.87 -10.86
N ALA A 24 -5.26 -10.64 -12.03
CA ALA A 24 -4.14 -9.70 -12.18
C ALA A 24 -4.58 -8.24 -12.43
N ALA A 25 -5.89 -7.95 -12.42
CA ALA A 25 -6.45 -6.63 -12.68
C ALA A 25 -6.92 -5.88 -11.42
N CYS A 26 -6.49 -6.30 -10.22
CA CYS A 26 -6.81 -5.60 -8.97
C CYS A 26 -5.53 -5.16 -8.26
N SER A 27 -5.16 -3.88 -8.44
CA SER A 27 -4.42 -3.12 -7.43
C SER A 27 -4.30 -1.66 -7.87
N SER A 28 -5.17 -0.80 -7.35
CA SER A 28 -4.91 0.58 -6.91
C SER A 28 -3.69 1.33 -7.48
N HIS A 29 -3.61 1.63 -8.78
CA HIS A 29 -2.37 2.19 -9.35
C HIS A 29 -2.20 3.73 -9.35
N ASP A 30 -3.23 4.55 -9.10
CA ASP A 30 -3.08 6.02 -9.30
C ASP A 30 -3.52 6.93 -8.13
N CYS A 31 -3.65 6.43 -6.89
CA CYS A 31 -4.09 7.29 -5.77
C CYS A 31 -2.94 7.97 -5.00
N TYR A 32 -1.73 7.38 -5.05
CA TYR A 32 -0.60 7.84 -4.27
C TYR A 32 0.67 7.96 -5.13
N PRO A 33 1.56 8.91 -4.79
CA PRO A 33 2.87 9.03 -5.40
C PRO A 33 3.64 7.69 -5.44
N GLU A 34 4.39 7.47 -6.50
CA GLU A 34 5.13 6.21 -6.73
C GLU A 34 6.02 5.82 -5.53
N ALA A 35 6.69 6.79 -4.91
CA ALA A 35 7.52 6.54 -3.74
C ALA A 35 6.71 5.99 -2.55
N MET A 36 5.48 6.46 -2.32
CA MET A 36 4.61 5.92 -1.28
C MET A 36 4.17 4.49 -1.60
N ARG A 37 3.86 4.21 -2.87
CA ARG A 37 3.49 2.85 -3.31
C ARG A 37 4.64 1.87 -3.10
N GLN A 38 5.86 2.28 -3.44
CA GLN A 38 7.07 1.48 -3.21
C GLN A 38 7.30 1.24 -1.72
N ALA A 39 7.13 2.27 -0.88
CA ALA A 39 7.21 2.14 0.56
C ALA A 39 6.18 1.15 1.13
N MET A 40 4.92 1.22 0.68
CA MET A 40 3.86 0.28 1.11
C MET A 40 4.21 -1.18 0.80
N CYS A 41 4.83 -1.46 -0.34
CA CYS A 41 5.22 -2.82 -0.73
C CYS A 41 6.33 -3.42 0.14
N CYS A 42 7.20 -2.59 0.73
CA CYS A 42 8.35 -3.06 1.49
C CYS A 42 8.32 -2.72 2.99
N LEU A 43 7.32 -1.97 3.47
CA LEU A 43 7.23 -1.50 4.85
C LEU A 43 7.38 -2.61 5.89
N GLU A 44 6.75 -3.76 5.66
CA GLU A 44 6.75 -4.87 6.61
C GLU A 44 8.08 -5.64 6.61
N GLU A 45 8.68 -5.85 5.44
CA GLU A 45 9.88 -6.69 5.29
C GLU A 45 11.20 -5.89 5.39
N ARG A 46 11.19 -4.64 4.93
CA ARG A 46 12.35 -3.73 4.82
C ARG A 46 11.96 -2.29 5.16
N PRO A 47 11.71 -1.98 6.45
CA PRO A 47 11.23 -0.67 6.89
C PRO A 47 12.25 0.46 6.63
N ASP A 48 13.54 0.15 6.58
CA ASP A 48 14.62 1.08 6.18
C ASP A 48 14.47 1.55 4.73
N SER A 49 14.19 0.61 3.82
CA SER A 49 13.93 0.89 2.41
C SER A 49 12.63 1.68 2.24
N ALA A 50 11.59 1.34 3.01
CA ALA A 50 10.33 2.10 3.01
C ALA A 50 10.56 3.55 3.46
N LEU A 51 11.32 3.76 4.55
CA LEU A 51 11.66 5.09 5.05
C LEU A 51 12.47 5.90 4.03
N TYR A 52 13.38 5.26 3.30
CA TYR A 52 14.12 5.90 2.21
C TYR A 52 13.18 6.44 1.12
N TYR A 53 12.24 5.62 0.63
CA TYR A 53 11.26 6.06 -0.37
C TYR A 53 10.37 7.19 0.16
N LEU A 54 9.86 7.08 1.38
CA LEU A 54 9.02 8.12 1.98
C LEU A 54 9.78 9.45 2.12
N SER A 55 11.03 9.39 2.58
CA SER A 55 11.87 10.59 2.77
C SER A 55 12.24 11.27 1.45
N SER A 56 12.28 10.54 0.34
CA SER A 56 12.51 11.12 -0.99
C SER A 56 11.39 12.08 -1.43
N LEU A 57 10.22 11.99 -0.78
CA LEU A 57 9.03 12.79 -1.10
C LEU A 57 8.84 14.01 -0.16
N ASP A 58 9.67 14.20 0.86
CA ASP A 58 9.47 15.21 1.93
C ASP A 58 9.25 16.64 1.39
N PHE A 59 9.87 17.02 0.26
CA PHE A 59 9.71 18.34 -0.35
C PHE A 59 8.49 18.48 -1.26
N ALA A 60 7.97 17.36 -1.78
CA ALA A 60 6.86 17.35 -2.73
C ALA A 60 5.52 17.08 -2.05
N ILE A 61 5.51 16.35 -0.94
CA ILE A 61 4.29 15.88 -0.26
C ILE A 61 3.37 17.03 0.14
N GLY A 62 3.91 18.20 0.49
CA GLY A 62 3.11 19.37 0.88
C GLY A 62 2.19 19.94 -0.23
N LYS A 63 2.36 19.50 -1.48
CA LYS A 63 1.49 19.88 -2.62
C LYS A 63 0.36 18.88 -2.87
N GLU A 64 0.40 17.71 -2.24
CA GLU A 64 -0.60 16.66 -2.39
C GLU A 64 -1.88 16.98 -1.60
N ALA A 65 -2.94 16.22 -1.83
CA ALA A 65 -4.15 16.30 -1.02
C ALA A 65 -3.85 15.99 0.47
N GLU A 66 -4.65 16.55 1.39
CA GLU A 66 -4.48 16.34 2.83
C GLU A 66 -4.46 14.84 3.20
N GLU A 67 -5.29 14.01 2.57
CA GLU A 67 -5.30 12.56 2.80
C GLU A 67 -3.95 11.91 2.46
N THR A 68 -3.38 12.24 1.30
CA THR A 68 -2.06 11.77 0.88
C THR A 68 -0.96 12.23 1.83
N GLN A 69 -1.03 13.48 2.30
CA GLN A 69 -0.09 14.01 3.30
C GLN A 69 -0.18 13.25 4.62
N MET A 70 -1.39 12.99 5.11
CA MET A 70 -1.60 12.25 6.36
C MET A 70 -1.21 10.79 6.23
N TYR A 71 -1.45 10.18 5.08
CA TYR A 71 -1.06 8.79 4.84
C TYR A 71 0.46 8.64 4.71
N HIS A 72 1.14 9.59 4.05
CA HIS A 72 2.61 9.65 4.05
C HIS A 72 3.18 9.74 5.47
N ALA A 73 2.63 10.65 6.29
CA ALA A 73 3.06 10.80 7.67
C ALA A 73 2.83 9.53 8.50
N LEU A 74 1.69 8.85 8.30
CA LEU A 74 1.40 7.57 8.94
C LEU A 74 2.39 6.46 8.53
N LEU A 75 2.69 6.34 7.24
CA LEU A 75 3.66 5.35 6.74
C LEU A 75 5.07 5.62 7.30
N LYS A 76 5.47 6.89 7.43
CA LYS A 76 6.76 7.28 8.00
C LYS A 76 6.85 6.90 9.47
N LEU A 77 5.81 7.24 10.23
CA LEU A 77 5.67 6.85 11.64
C LEU A 77 5.76 5.33 11.82
N ARG A 78 5.06 4.54 10.99
CA ARG A 78 5.12 3.06 11.04
C ARG A 78 6.50 2.52 10.68
N ALA A 79 7.19 3.11 9.71
CA ALA A 79 8.54 2.69 9.31
C ALA A 79 9.55 2.95 10.43
N GLU A 80 9.49 4.14 11.04
CA GLU A 80 10.35 4.55 12.15
C GLU A 80 10.09 3.72 13.41
N ASP A 81 8.83 3.40 13.73
CA ASP A 81 8.45 2.49 14.82
C ASP A 81 9.10 1.10 14.64
N LYS A 82 8.99 0.51 13.44
CA LYS A 82 9.63 -0.78 13.11
C LYS A 82 11.16 -0.74 13.17
N LEU A 83 11.77 0.44 13.00
CA LEU A 83 13.21 0.66 13.10
C LEU A 83 13.65 1.01 14.53
N TYR A 84 12.73 1.08 15.49
CA TYR A 84 12.99 1.52 16.86
C TYR A 84 13.62 2.93 16.91
N ILE A 85 13.19 3.81 15.99
CA ILE A 85 13.59 5.21 15.98
C ILE A 85 12.61 5.99 16.85
N ASP A 86 13.13 6.65 17.88
CA ASP A 86 12.32 7.47 18.79
C ASP A 86 11.63 8.60 18.02
N GLN A 87 10.30 8.60 18.09
CA GLN A 87 9.46 9.65 17.55
C GLN A 87 9.49 10.86 18.47
N THR A 88 9.92 12.01 17.95
CA THR A 88 10.03 13.25 18.76
C THR A 88 8.90 14.25 18.51
N SER A 89 7.94 13.94 17.63
CA SER A 89 6.90 14.89 17.21
C SER A 89 5.50 14.46 17.65
N ASP A 90 5.23 14.58 18.95
CA ASP A 90 3.89 14.35 19.53
C ASP A 90 2.80 15.14 18.79
N SER A 91 3.13 16.35 18.32
CA SER A 91 2.23 17.20 17.55
C SER A 91 1.82 16.61 16.19
N LEU A 92 2.73 15.87 15.54
CA LEU A 92 2.46 15.19 14.28
C LEU A 92 1.59 13.96 14.51
N ILE A 93 1.91 13.14 15.52
CA ILE A 93 1.12 11.96 15.90
C ILE A 93 -0.32 12.37 16.22
N ALA A 94 -0.50 13.41 17.05
CA ALA A 94 -1.82 13.94 17.39
C ALA A 94 -2.61 14.39 16.15
N ARG A 95 -1.93 14.96 15.15
CA ARG A 95 -2.56 15.37 13.89
C ARG A 95 -3.01 14.16 13.06
N ILE A 96 -2.18 13.12 12.95
CA ILE A 96 -2.50 11.88 12.24
C ILE A 96 -3.73 11.21 12.88
N VAL A 97 -3.71 11.04 14.22
CA VAL A 97 -4.84 10.46 14.98
C VAL A 97 -6.11 11.25 14.74
N ALA A 98 -6.07 12.57 14.95
CA ALA A 98 -7.24 13.42 14.77
C ALA A 98 -7.80 13.37 13.34
N TYR A 99 -6.94 13.21 12.34
CA TYR A 99 -7.38 13.07 10.94
C TYR A 99 -8.13 11.75 10.72
N TYR A 100 -7.53 10.61 11.06
CA TYR A 100 -8.15 9.30 10.82
C TYR A 100 -9.33 9.00 11.75
N ASP A 101 -9.41 9.65 12.91
CA ASP A 101 -10.60 9.64 13.75
C ASP A 101 -11.81 10.26 13.06
N ARG A 102 -11.60 11.34 12.27
CA ARG A 102 -12.67 12.04 11.54
C ARG A 102 -13.00 11.40 10.19
N HIS A 103 -11.99 10.91 9.47
CA HIS A 103 -12.13 10.54 8.06
C HIS A 103 -12.24 9.02 7.82
N GLY A 104 -11.86 8.19 8.79
CA GLY A 104 -12.22 6.76 8.81
C GLY A 104 -11.59 5.90 7.72
N ASP A 105 -10.52 5.19 8.08
CA ASP A 105 -10.11 3.92 7.47
C ASP A 105 -9.51 3.09 8.61
N ALA A 106 -10.13 1.96 8.95
CA ALA A 106 -9.75 1.17 10.12
C ALA A 106 -8.30 0.67 10.03
N ASP A 107 -7.84 0.39 8.81
CA ASP A 107 -6.49 -0.11 8.55
C ASP A 107 -5.42 0.99 8.65
N LYS A 108 -5.85 2.27 8.68
CA LYS A 108 -5.00 3.46 8.78
C LYS A 108 -5.10 4.16 10.14
N ARG A 109 -5.70 3.53 11.14
CA ARG A 109 -5.66 4.04 12.52
C ARG A 109 -4.32 3.65 13.18
N LEU A 110 -3.86 4.51 14.08
CA LEU A 110 -2.74 4.23 14.99
C LEU A 110 -3.24 3.47 16.21
#